data_AF-E0USJ1-F1
#
_entry.id   AF-E0USJ1-F1
#
_cell.length_a   1.000
_cell.length_b   1.000
_cell.length_c   1.000
_cell.angle_alpha   90.00
_cell.angle_beta   90.00
_cell.angle_gamma   90.00
#
_symmetry.space_group_name_H-M   'P 1'
#
loop_
_entity.id
_entity.type
_entity.pdbx_description
1 polymer ?
#
loop_
_entity_poly.entity_id
_entity_poly.type
_entity_poly.pdbx_seq_one_letter_code
_entity_poly.pdbx_strand_id
1 'polypeptide(L)'
;MSKPYFTFTKHKNSFSVHVENLEMLSVRQIQEIEHFVSERKGYFDFDTYTFTIRKNLEYQEFIRLLQTLHVEATTREAVANIQNSVRINFGQYKGMPYNELPDSYLLWLKNNYIGSDREIICGEIAKRNI
;
A
#
# COMPACT_ATOMS: atom_id res chain seq x y z
N MET A 1 0.39 21.08 -20.02
CA MET A 1 1.31 20.05 -19.48
C MET A 1 0.56 19.27 -18.41
N SER A 2 0.66 17.95 -18.41
CA SER A 2 0.04 17.10 -17.39
C SER A 2 0.78 17.27 -16.06
N LYS A 3 0.03 17.48 -14.98
CA LYS A 3 0.58 17.58 -13.61
C LYS A 3 0.70 16.18 -13.02
N PRO A 4 1.81 15.82 -12.36
CA PRO A 4 1.93 14.51 -11.71
C PRO A 4 0.88 14.34 -10.61
N TYR A 5 0.28 13.15 -10.54
CA TYR A 5 -0.67 12.77 -9.52
C TYR A 5 -0.03 11.78 -8.55
N PHE A 6 0.30 12.29 -7.37
CA PHE A 6 0.96 11.55 -6.30
C PHE A 6 -0.04 11.06 -5.27
N THR A 7 -0.08 9.74 -5.06
CA THR A 7 -0.82 9.10 -3.99
C THR A 7 0.16 8.68 -2.90
N PHE A 8 0.15 9.42 -1.79
CA PHE A 8 1.03 9.21 -0.64
C PHE A 8 0.45 8.18 0.32
N THR A 9 1.25 7.19 0.67
CA THR A 9 0.89 6.13 1.61
C THR A 9 1.93 6.05 2.73
N LYS A 10 1.49 6.27 3.97
CA LYS A 10 2.36 6.20 5.15
C LYS A 10 2.51 4.76 5.63
N HIS A 11 3.74 4.37 5.94
CA HIS A 11 4.11 3.12 6.60
C HIS A 11 4.74 3.40 7.97
N LYS A 12 5.04 2.35 8.74
CA LYS A 12 5.55 2.47 10.13
C LYS A 12 6.82 3.31 10.27
N ASN A 13 7.77 3.18 9.33
CA ASN A 13 9.08 3.85 9.34
C ASN A 13 9.47 4.47 7.98
N SER A 14 8.54 4.49 7.04
CA SER A 14 8.76 4.93 5.67
C SER A 14 7.46 5.43 5.07
N PHE A 15 7.52 5.97 3.87
CA PHE A 15 6.34 6.24 3.06
C PHE A 15 6.60 5.78 1.64
N SER A 16 5.52 5.42 0.95
CA SER A 16 5.53 5.15 -0.49
C SER A 16 4.63 6.16 -1.19
N VAL A 17 4.99 6.57 -2.39
CA VAL A 17 4.19 7.46 -3.22
C VAL A 17 3.99 6.81 -4.56
N HIS A 18 2.75 6.57 -4.92
CA HIS A 18 2.37 6.04 -6.21
C HIS A 18 2.09 7.19 -7.19
N VAL A 19 2.60 7.10 -8.41
CA VAL A 19 2.41 8.10 -9.46
C VAL A 19 1.38 7.58 -10.45
N GLU A 20 0.10 7.93 -10.25
CA GLU A 20 -1.02 7.34 -11.01
C GLU A 20 -0.94 7.62 -12.52
N ASN A 21 -0.40 8.78 -12.90
CA ASN A 21 -0.34 9.21 -14.29
C ASN A 21 1.08 9.25 -14.85
N LEU A 22 1.98 8.37 -14.38
CA LEU A 22 3.38 8.34 -14.80
C LEU A 22 3.51 8.30 -16.34
N GLU A 23 2.69 7.49 -17.01
CA GLU A 23 2.68 7.35 -18.48
C GLU A 23 2.25 8.62 -19.23
N MET A 24 1.54 9.53 -18.56
CA MET A 24 1.10 10.81 -19.11
C MET A 24 2.11 11.94 -18.87
N LEU A 25 3.19 11.66 -18.12
CA LEU A 25 4.25 12.62 -17.85
C LEU A 25 5.31 12.59 -18.96
N SER A 26 5.95 13.74 -19.16
CA SER A 26 7.09 13.81 -20.05
C SER A 26 8.31 13.09 -19.45
N VAL A 27 9.19 12.58 -20.30
CA VAL A 27 10.45 11.94 -19.87
C VAL A 27 11.25 12.82 -18.92
N ARG A 28 11.26 14.15 -19.14
CA ARG A 28 11.91 15.11 -18.25
C ARG A 28 11.32 15.10 -16.84
N GLN A 29 9.99 15.12 -16.71
CA GLN A 29 9.33 15.07 -15.40
C GLN A 29 9.61 13.75 -14.68
N ILE A 30 9.65 12.63 -15.41
CA ILE A 30 10.00 11.33 -14.84
C ILE A 30 11.44 11.35 -14.31
N GLN A 31 12.38 11.90 -15.08
CA GLN A 31 13.78 12.07 -14.65
C GLN A 31 13.90 13.01 -13.43
N GLU A 32 13.12 14.07 -13.35
CA GLU A 32 13.09 14.95 -12.17
C GLU A 32 12.62 14.22 -10.92
N ILE A 33 11.59 13.37 -11.05
CA ILE A 33 11.09 12.54 -9.94
C ILE A 33 12.15 11.52 -9.54
N GLU A 34 12.79 10.84 -10.50
CA GLU A 34 13.85 9.86 -10.23
C GLU A 34 15.03 10.52 -9.51
N HIS A 35 15.48 11.69 -9.99
CA HIS A 35 16.54 12.47 -9.35
C HIS A 35 16.16 12.85 -7.92
N PHE A 36 14.95 13.36 -7.72
CA PHE A 36 14.41 13.72 -6.41
C PHE A 36 14.46 12.56 -5.41
N VAL A 37 14.08 11.36 -5.86
CA VAL A 37 14.09 10.13 -5.06
C VAL A 37 15.53 9.70 -4.76
N SER A 38 16.40 9.72 -5.78
CA SER A 38 17.80 9.32 -5.67
C SER A 38 18.61 10.23 -4.72
N GLU A 39 18.43 11.55 -4.79
CA GLU A 39 19.06 12.52 -3.87
C GLU A 39 18.72 12.25 -2.41
N ARG A 40 17.53 11.71 -2.16
CA ARG A 40 17.03 11.38 -0.81
C ARG A 40 17.30 9.94 -0.41
N LYS A 41 18.15 9.23 -1.16
CA LYS A 41 18.46 7.80 -0.96
C LYS A 41 17.19 6.93 -0.95
N GLY A 42 16.19 7.36 -1.72
CA GLY A 42 14.99 6.59 -1.97
C GLY A 42 15.18 5.62 -3.13
N TYR A 43 14.13 4.87 -3.42
CA TYR A 43 14.07 3.93 -4.54
C TYR A 43 12.79 4.21 -5.33
N PHE A 44 12.92 4.30 -6.66
CA PHE A 44 11.79 4.43 -7.58
C PHE A 44 11.60 3.09 -8.28
N ASP A 45 10.41 2.52 -8.14
CA ASP A 45 10.01 1.27 -8.78
C ASP A 45 9.18 1.58 -10.02
N PHE A 46 9.75 1.28 -11.20
CA PHE A 46 9.12 1.57 -12.48
C PHE A 46 8.07 0.51 -12.88
N ASP A 47 8.08 -0.67 -12.29
CA ASP A 47 7.05 -1.70 -12.53
C ASP A 47 5.74 -1.35 -11.82
N THR A 48 5.83 -0.79 -10.61
CA THR A 48 4.68 -0.42 -9.78
C THR A 48 4.39 1.08 -9.76
N TYR A 49 5.13 1.86 -10.55
CA TYR A 49 5.07 3.34 -10.61
C TYR A 49 5.09 3.99 -9.22
N THR A 50 5.87 3.41 -8.31
CA THR A 50 5.85 3.78 -6.90
C THR A 50 7.26 4.08 -6.43
N PHE A 51 7.45 5.18 -5.71
CA PHE A 51 8.72 5.46 -5.05
C PHE A 51 8.61 5.42 -3.54
N THR A 52 9.72 5.08 -2.90
CA THR A 52 9.81 4.93 -1.45
C THR A 52 11.02 5.70 -0.95
N ILE A 53 10.85 6.45 0.15
CA ILE A 53 11.97 7.14 0.80
C ILE A 53 12.01 6.66 2.25
N ARG A 54 13.21 6.27 2.71
CA ARG A 54 13.44 5.78 4.09
C ARG A 54 13.49 6.95 5.08
N LYS A 55 12.38 7.66 5.19
CA LYS A 55 12.18 8.76 6.14
C LYS A 55 10.79 8.63 6.73
N ASN A 56 10.68 8.79 8.04
CA ASN A 56 9.37 8.94 8.67
C ASN A 56 8.92 10.37 8.39
N LEU A 57 7.86 10.52 7.61
CA LEU A 57 7.42 11.80 7.09
C LEU A 57 5.89 11.78 7.03
N GLU A 58 5.24 12.81 7.59
CA GLU A 58 3.79 12.95 7.52
C GLU A 58 3.35 13.49 6.15
N TYR A 59 2.10 13.23 5.74
CA TYR A 59 1.57 13.74 4.47
C TYR A 59 1.72 15.26 4.32
N GLN A 60 1.51 16.02 5.40
CA GLN A 60 1.69 17.49 5.41
C GLN A 60 3.15 17.90 5.14
N GLU A 61 4.11 17.15 5.66
CA GLU A 61 5.53 17.40 5.37
C GLU A 61 5.87 17.06 3.93
N PHE A 62 5.21 16.05 3.34
CA PHE A 62 5.39 15.67 1.95
C PHE A 62 4.90 16.79 1.03
N ILE A 63 3.72 17.37 1.32
CA ILE A 63 3.20 18.54 0.60
C ILE A 63 4.19 19.71 0.67
N ARG A 64 4.71 20.05 1.87
CA ARG A 64 5.68 21.14 2.03
C ARG A 64 6.97 20.91 1.24
N LEU A 65 7.40 19.65 1.18
CA LEU A 65 8.58 19.26 0.44
C LEU A 65 8.39 19.39 -1.07
N LEU A 66 7.21 19.05 -1.60
CA LEU A 66 6.84 19.30 -2.99
C LEU A 66 6.76 20.80 -3.32
N GLN A 67 6.19 21.60 -2.41
CA GLN A 67 6.12 23.06 -2.55
C GLN A 67 7.51 23.72 -2.65
N THR A 68 8.46 23.25 -1.84
CA THR A 68 9.85 23.76 -1.87
C THR A 68 10.49 23.55 -3.24
N LEU A 69 10.15 22.45 -3.90
CA LEU A 69 10.67 22.06 -5.21
C LEU A 69 9.91 22.72 -6.37
N HIS A 70 8.89 23.54 -6.10
CA HIS A 70 8.04 24.17 -7.12
C HIS A 70 7.39 23.16 -8.08
N VAL A 71 7.18 21.91 -7.63
CA VAL A 71 6.52 20.88 -8.42
C VAL A 71 5.01 21.05 -8.27
N GLU A 72 4.35 21.51 -9.33
CA GLU A 72 2.89 21.55 -9.38
C GLU A 72 2.32 20.13 -9.56
N ALA A 73 2.12 19.43 -8.44
CA ALA A 73 1.54 18.09 -8.40
C ALA A 73 0.14 18.08 -7.76
N THR A 74 -0.72 17.21 -8.26
CA THR A 74 -1.93 16.81 -7.52
C THR A 74 -1.49 15.77 -6.49
N THR A 75 -1.88 15.94 -5.22
CA THR A 75 -1.51 15.02 -4.15
C THR A 75 -2.76 14.49 -3.47
N ARG A 76 -2.72 13.21 -3.09
CA ARG A 76 -3.75 12.55 -2.29
C ARG A 76 -3.08 11.73 -1.20
N GLU A 77 -3.66 11.73 -0.01
CA GLU A 77 -3.30 10.79 1.05
C GLU A 77 -4.12 9.50 0.87
N ALA A 78 -3.42 8.39 0.65
CA ALA A 78 -3.97 7.06 0.82
C ALA A 78 -3.65 6.59 2.23
N VAL A 79 -4.70 6.36 3.01
CA VAL A 79 -4.55 5.63 4.26
C VAL A 79 -4.18 4.21 3.86
N ALA A 80 -2.96 3.78 4.21
CA ALA A 80 -2.60 2.37 4.12
C ALA A 80 -3.65 1.61 4.92
N ASN A 81 -4.59 0.97 4.23
CA ASN A 81 -5.46 -0.01 4.84
C ASN A 81 -4.54 -1.18 5.13
N ILE A 82 -3.80 -1.09 6.24
CA ILE A 82 -3.13 -2.22 6.84
C ILE A 82 -4.29 -3.14 7.17
N GLN A 83 -4.63 -4.02 6.23
CA GLN A 83 -5.39 -5.20 6.54
C GLN A 83 -4.52 -5.90 7.57
N ASN A 84 -4.76 -5.62 8.85
CA ASN A 84 -4.33 -6.43 9.96
C ASN A 84 -5.01 -7.77 9.69
N SER A 85 -4.39 -8.57 8.84
CA SER A 85 -4.87 -9.86 8.46
C SER A 85 -4.75 -10.68 9.73
N VAL A 86 -5.88 -10.85 10.39
CA VAL A 86 -5.94 -11.61 11.63
C VAL A 86 -5.33 -12.96 11.31
N ARG A 87 -4.38 -13.38 12.15
CA ARG A 87 -3.68 -14.64 11.94
C ARG A 87 -4.48 -15.73 12.61
N ILE A 88 -4.56 -16.88 11.96
CA ILE A 88 -5.07 -18.08 12.60
C ILE A 88 -4.16 -18.43 13.77
N ASN A 89 -4.74 -18.63 14.95
CA ASN A 89 -3.99 -19.01 16.15
C ASN A 89 -4.06 -20.51 16.47
N PHE A 90 -4.69 -21.32 15.60
CA PHE A 90 -5.01 -22.73 15.85
C PHE A 90 -4.91 -23.60 14.59
N GLY A 91 -4.87 -24.93 14.76
CA GLY A 91 -4.87 -25.88 13.63
C GLY A 91 -3.58 -25.89 12.80
N GLN A 92 -3.68 -26.45 11.59
CA GLN A 92 -2.54 -26.71 10.69
C GLN A 92 -1.90 -25.42 10.14
N TYR A 93 -2.69 -24.35 9.99
CA TYR A 93 -2.26 -23.06 9.41
C TYR A 93 -2.02 -21.98 10.48
N LYS A 94 -1.62 -22.39 11.69
CA LYS A 94 -1.30 -21.47 12.79
C LYS A 94 -0.20 -20.48 12.39
N GLY A 95 -0.50 -19.20 12.51
CA GLY A 95 0.39 -18.08 12.17
C GLY A 95 0.18 -17.52 10.76
N MET A 96 -0.60 -18.18 9.90
CA MET A 96 -0.99 -17.63 8.60
C MET A 96 -2.16 -16.64 8.74
N PRO A 97 -2.18 -15.58 7.92
CA PRO A 97 -3.33 -14.70 7.81
C PRO A 97 -4.53 -15.43 7.20
N TYR A 98 -5.75 -15.09 7.61
CA TYR A 98 -6.96 -15.68 7.02
C TYR A 98 -7.02 -15.48 5.49
N ASN A 99 -6.45 -14.39 4.98
CA ASN A 99 -6.38 -14.08 3.55
C ASN A 99 -5.32 -14.89 2.78
N GLU A 100 -4.55 -15.79 3.41
CA GLU A 100 -3.66 -16.72 2.69
C GLU A 100 -4.12 -18.18 2.83
N LEU A 101 -5.24 -18.42 3.52
CA LEU A 101 -5.73 -19.77 3.71
C LEU A 101 -6.28 -20.36 2.41
N PRO A 102 -6.11 -21.67 2.18
CA PRO A 102 -6.81 -22.38 1.11
C PRO A 102 -8.33 -22.31 1.29
N ASP A 103 -9.05 -22.20 0.18
CA ASP A 103 -10.52 -22.10 0.18
C ASP A 103 -11.19 -23.32 0.81
N SER A 104 -10.64 -24.52 0.56
CA SER A 104 -11.07 -25.77 1.19
C SER A 104 -10.95 -25.73 2.71
N TYR A 105 -9.92 -25.07 3.24
CA TYR A 105 -9.72 -24.92 4.67
C TYR A 105 -10.64 -23.85 5.28
N LEU A 106 -10.89 -22.74 4.57
CA LEU A 106 -11.88 -21.73 4.98
C LEU A 106 -13.30 -22.31 5.07
N LEU A 107 -13.71 -23.11 4.08
CA LEU A 107 -15.01 -23.80 4.09
C LEU A 107 -15.11 -24.84 5.22
N TRP A 108 -14.02 -25.56 5.49
CA TRP A 108 -13.95 -26.46 6.64
C TRP A 108 -14.09 -25.69 7.96
N LEU A 109 -13.37 -24.56 8.11
CA LEU A 109 -13.45 -23.70 9.29
C LEU A 109 -14.87 -23.16 9.51
N LYS A 110 -15.56 -22.72 8.46
CA LYS A 110 -16.95 -22.25 8.56
C LYS A 110 -17.89 -23.27 9.20
N ASN A 111 -17.68 -24.56 8.94
CA ASN A 111 -18.52 -25.65 9.44
C ASN A 111 -18.03 -26.23 10.78
N ASN A 112 -16.73 -26.18 11.06
CA ASN A 112 -16.12 -26.87 12.20
C ASN A 112 -15.66 -25.94 13.32
N TYR A 113 -15.49 -24.63 13.06
CA TYR A 113 -15.01 -23.67 14.04
C TYR A 113 -16.17 -22.96 14.75
N ILE A 114 -16.21 -23.09 16.08
CA ILE A 114 -17.23 -22.49 16.97
C ILE A 114 -16.58 -21.45 17.91
N GLY A 115 -15.48 -20.82 17.48
CA GLY A 115 -14.79 -19.79 18.25
C GLY A 115 -15.15 -18.37 17.82
N SER A 116 -14.57 -17.39 18.51
CA SER A 116 -14.82 -15.95 18.30
C SER A 116 -14.36 -15.44 16.91
N ASP A 117 -13.47 -16.15 16.21
CA ASP A 117 -13.01 -15.77 14.86
C ASP A 117 -13.99 -16.13 13.72
N ARG A 118 -15.18 -16.66 14.04
CA ARG A 118 -16.17 -17.05 13.01
C ARG A 118 -16.62 -15.89 12.13
N GLU A 119 -16.74 -14.68 12.69
CA GLU A 119 -17.08 -13.48 11.94
C GLU A 119 -16.00 -13.12 10.92
N ILE A 120 -14.72 -13.33 11.27
CA ILE A 120 -13.57 -13.10 10.40
C ILE A 120 -13.59 -14.11 9.25
N ILE A 121 -13.82 -15.39 9.54
CA ILE A 121 -13.91 -16.46 8.53
C ILE A 121 -15.05 -16.17 7.55
N CYS A 122 -16.24 -15.81 8.04
CA CYS A 122 -17.37 -15.44 7.17
C CYS A 122 -17.06 -14.19 6.33
N GLY A 123 -16.38 -13.18 6.89
CA GLY A 123 -15.97 -11.99 6.16
C GLY A 123 -14.99 -12.29 5.03
N GLU A 124 -14.03 -13.19 5.26
CA GLU A 124 -13.04 -13.60 4.25
C GLU A 124 -13.68 -14.45 3.14
N ILE A 125 -14.61 -15.33 3.49
CA ILE A 125 -15.42 -16.08 2.52
C ILE A 125 -16.27 -15.14 1.66
N ALA A 126 -16.91 -14.14 2.27
CA ALA A 126 -17.70 -13.15 1.55
C ALA A 126 -16.85 -12.27 0.61
N LYS A 127 -15.64 -11.87 1.04
CA LYS A 127 -14.69 -11.14 0.18
C LYS A 127 -14.25 -11.94 -1.03
N ARG A 128 -14.04 -13.24 -0.86
CA ARG A 128 -13.57 -14.15 -1.92
C ARG A 128 -14.71 -14.75 -2.75
N ASN A 129 -15.96 -14.53 -2.34
CA ASN A 129 -17.17 -14.97 -3.02
C ASN A 129 -17.21 -16.51 -3.22
N ILE A 130 -16.88 -17.24 -2.15
CA ILE A 130 -16.77 -18.72 -2.09
C ILE A 130 -17.85 -19.33 -1.20
#